data_AF-A0A3P6TSB0-F1
#
_entry.id   AF-A0A3P6TSB0-F1
#
_cell.length_a   1.000
_cell.length_b   1.000
_cell.length_c   1.000
_cell.angle_alpha   90.00
_cell.angle_beta   90.00
_cell.angle_gamma   90.00
#
_symmetry.space_group_name_H-M   'P 1'
#
loop_
_entity.id
_entity.type
_entity.pdbx_description
1 polymer ?
#
loop_
_entity_poly.entity_id
_entity_poly.type
_entity_poly.pdbx_seq_one_letter_code
_entity_poly.pdbx_strand_id
1 'polypeptide(L)'
;MLRRSSTLKQGTSKATSLSPLHVIDGVRKLSKKLIIVSGEDKISKQAQYNATLLMNILIRSTLCSKKMASTHKLNMEAFDWLIGEIETRFQQAIAQPGEMVGALAAQSLGEPATQMTLNTFHYAGVSAKNVTLGVPRLKEIINVSKQLKTPSLTVF
;
A
#
# COMPACT_ATOMS: atom_id res chain seq x y z
N MET A 1 28.83 -15.81 1.94
CA MET A 1 29.62 -14.67 2.44
C MET A 1 28.71 -13.43 2.54
N LEU A 2 27.89 -13.37 3.59
CA LEU A 2 26.94 -12.27 3.83
C LEU A 2 27.63 -11.14 4.59
N ARG A 3 27.87 -9.99 3.95
CA ARG A 3 28.24 -8.77 4.66
C ARG A 3 27.02 -8.27 5.43
N ARG A 4 27.07 -8.40 6.76
CA ARG A 4 26.16 -7.74 7.68
C ARG A 4 26.29 -6.22 7.50
N SER A 5 25.22 -5.57 7.03
CA SER A 5 25.09 -4.12 7.03
C SER A 5 25.22 -3.62 8.46
N SER A 6 26.32 -2.93 8.75
CA SER A 6 26.54 -2.24 10.01
C SER A 6 25.39 -1.26 10.26
N THR A 7 24.70 -1.45 11.37
CA THR A 7 23.64 -0.59 11.91
C THR A 7 24.02 0.89 11.83
N LEU A 8 23.34 1.64 10.95
CA LEU A 8 23.38 3.10 10.80
C LEU A 8 22.70 3.82 12.00
N LYS A 9 23.06 3.48 13.24
CA LYS A 9 22.65 4.27 14.41
C LYS A 9 23.81 5.18 14.81
N GLN A 10 23.78 6.42 14.33
CA GLN A 10 24.61 7.47 14.93
C GLN A 10 24.20 7.65 16.40
N GLY A 11 25.20 7.77 17.28
CA GLY A 11 24.98 7.99 18.70
C GLY A 11 24.09 9.21 18.95
N THR A 12 23.16 9.08 19.90
CA THR A 12 22.04 9.99 20.18
C THR A 12 22.41 11.44 20.52
N SER A 13 23.70 11.75 20.67
CA SER A 13 24.21 13.00 21.22
C SER A 13 24.74 13.99 20.18
N LYS A 14 25.00 13.60 18.92
CA LYS A 14 25.54 14.52 17.90
C LYS A 14 24.42 15.26 17.15
N ALA A 15 24.63 16.56 16.94
CA ALA A 15 23.79 17.36 16.04
C ALA A 15 23.86 16.79 14.62
N THR A 16 22.70 16.66 13.99
CA THR A 16 22.56 16.05 12.68
C THR A 16 23.15 16.98 11.60
N SER A 17 24.04 16.47 10.75
CA SER A 17 24.64 17.24 9.63
C SER A 17 23.71 17.42 8.41
N LEU A 18 22.48 16.89 8.50
CA LEU A 18 21.53 16.86 7.40
C LEU A 18 20.84 18.23 7.23
N SER A 19 21.06 18.85 6.07
CA SER A 19 20.40 20.10 5.71
C SER A 19 18.91 19.87 5.42
N PRO A 20 17.98 20.68 5.98
CA PRO A 20 16.55 20.56 5.69
C PRO A 20 16.21 20.72 4.21
N LEU A 21 16.97 21.54 3.47
CA LEU A 21 16.81 21.74 2.02
C LEU A 21 17.14 20.47 1.25
N HIS A 22 18.21 19.77 1.64
CA HIS A 22 18.61 18.51 1.03
C HIS A 22 17.50 17.46 1.14
N VAL A 23 16.80 17.42 2.29
CA VAL A 23 15.66 16.52 2.48
C VAL A 23 14.50 16.87 1.56
N ILE A 24 14.13 18.15 1.48
CA ILE A 24 13.00 18.61 0.64
C ILE A 24 13.28 18.30 -0.83
N ASP A 25 14.48 18.61 -1.32
CA ASP A 25 14.85 18.35 -2.70
C ASP A 25 15.01 16.87 -3.00
N GLY A 26 15.56 16.08 -2.07
CA GLY A 26 15.63 14.63 -2.16
C GLY A 26 14.25 13.99 -2.31
N VAL A 27 13.31 14.36 -1.45
CA VAL A 27 11.92 13.87 -1.51
C VAL A 27 11.21 14.32 -2.80
N ARG A 28 11.42 15.56 -3.23
CA ARG A 28 10.85 16.07 -4.48
C ARG A 28 11.41 15.34 -5.71
N LYS A 29 12.71 15.05 -5.72
CA LYS A 29 13.36 14.28 -6.79
C LYS A 29 12.86 12.83 -6.79
N LEU A 30 12.80 12.18 -5.63
CA LEU A 30 12.27 10.83 -5.48
C LEU A 30 10.85 10.74 -6.03
N SER A 31 9.95 11.64 -5.61
CA SER A 31 8.56 11.70 -6.06
C SER A 31 8.41 11.76 -7.59
N LYS A 32 9.32 12.44 -8.29
CA LYS A 32 9.33 12.50 -9.76
C LYS A 32 9.82 11.21 -10.43
N LYS A 33 10.66 10.43 -9.76
CA LYS A 33 11.22 9.18 -10.28
C LYS A 33 10.29 7.97 -10.13
N LEU A 34 9.29 8.05 -9.24
CA LEU A 34 8.32 6.97 -9.00
C LEU A 34 7.26 6.93 -10.11
N ILE A 35 7.65 6.52 -11.33
CA ILE A 35 6.78 6.50 -12.51
C ILE A 35 6.09 5.13 -12.64
N ILE A 36 4.77 5.12 -12.86
CA ILE A 36 3.93 3.94 -13.11
C ILE A 36 3.27 4.03 -14.49
N VAL A 37 2.68 5.19 -14.80
CA VAL A 37 2.10 5.49 -16.12
C VAL A 37 3.12 6.31 -16.89
N SER A 38 3.64 5.73 -17.98
CA SER A 38 4.53 6.43 -18.91
C SER A 38 3.72 7.30 -19.88
N GLY A 39 4.26 8.47 -20.22
CA GLY A 39 3.64 9.39 -21.19
C GLY A 39 3.76 10.86 -20.80
N GLU A 40 3.90 11.71 -21.81
CA GLU A 40 4.06 13.16 -21.63
C GLU A 40 2.77 13.96 -21.90
N ASP A 41 1.73 13.29 -22.42
CA ASP A 41 0.44 13.88 -22.67
C ASP A 41 -0.32 14.21 -21.37
N LYS A 42 -1.34 15.05 -21.49
CA LYS A 42 -2.11 15.55 -20.33
C LYS A 42 -2.81 14.42 -19.57
N ILE A 43 -3.27 13.38 -20.26
CA ILE A 43 -4.02 12.28 -19.64
C ILE A 43 -3.07 11.38 -18.87
N SER A 44 -1.94 11.00 -19.47
CA SER A 44 -0.91 10.18 -18.80
C SER A 44 -0.35 10.87 -17.57
N LYS A 45 -0.12 12.19 -17.62
CA LYS A 45 0.32 12.99 -16.46
C LYS A 45 -0.70 12.97 -15.32
N GLN A 46 -1.99 13.10 -15.64
CA GLN A 46 -3.05 13.04 -14.63
C GLN A 46 -3.19 11.63 -14.04
N ALA A 47 -3.10 10.60 -14.88
CA ALA A 47 -3.15 9.21 -14.45
C ALA A 47 -1.97 8.86 -13.54
N GLN A 48 -0.76 9.30 -13.88
CA GLN A 48 0.45 9.13 -13.08
C GLN A 48 0.33 9.81 -11.71
N TYR A 49 -0.19 11.04 -11.67
CA TYR A 49 -0.44 11.76 -10.43
C TYR A 49 -1.40 10.99 -9.51
N ASN A 50 -2.52 10.51 -10.06
CA ASN A 50 -3.51 9.76 -9.29
C ASN A 50 -2.97 8.40 -8.81
N ALA A 51 -2.27 7.66 -9.68
CA ALA A 51 -1.70 6.35 -9.37
C ALA A 51 -0.71 6.39 -8.20
N THR A 52 0.00 7.51 -8.02
CA THR A 52 1.02 7.66 -6.98
C THR A 52 0.63 8.60 -5.85
N LEU A 53 -0.63 9.06 -5.80
CA LEU A 53 -1.08 10.08 -4.85
C LEU A 53 -0.85 9.66 -3.39
N LEU A 54 -1.36 8.49 -2.99
CA LEU A 54 -1.22 7.99 -1.62
C LEU A 54 0.24 7.71 -1.24
N MET A 55 1.01 7.15 -2.18
CA MET A 55 2.45 6.92 -1.99
C MET A 55 3.19 8.24 -1.76
N ASN A 56 2.90 9.27 -2.56
CA ASN A 56 3.51 10.58 -2.41
C ASN A 56 3.10 11.28 -1.08
N ILE A 57 1.86 11.10 -0.62
CA ILE A 57 1.42 11.57 0.69
C ILE A 57 2.21 10.88 1.81
N LEU A 58 2.37 9.55 1.72
CA LEU A 58 3.12 8.77 2.70
C LEU A 58 4.58 9.22 2.75
N ILE A 59 5.26 9.31 1.60
CA ILE A 59 6.67 9.73 1.52
C ILE A 59 6.85 11.13 2.11
N ARG A 60 5.98 12.09 1.77
CA ARG A 60 6.09 13.46 2.29
C ARG A 60 5.80 13.56 3.78
N SER A 61 4.86 12.78 4.29
CA SER A 61 4.51 12.79 5.72
C SER A 61 5.51 12.05 6.61
N THR A 62 6.20 11.04 6.06
CA THR A 62 7.21 10.25 6.75
C THR A 62 8.60 10.88 6.67
N LEU A 63 9.04 11.28 5.47
CA LEU A 63 10.37 11.85 5.19
C LEU A 63 10.43 13.37 5.36
N CYS A 64 9.62 13.95 6.24
CA CYS A 64 9.69 15.40 6.47
C CYS A 64 10.99 15.78 7.21
N SER A 65 11.56 16.94 6.87
CA SER A 65 12.90 17.36 7.35
C SER A 65 13.02 17.34 8.88
N LYS A 66 11.95 17.69 9.60
CA LYS A 66 11.91 17.65 11.07
C LYS A 66 12.04 16.22 11.60
N LYS A 67 11.29 15.26 11.06
CA LYS A 67 11.38 13.85 11.49
C LYS A 67 12.75 13.28 11.16
N MET A 68 13.28 13.56 9.97
CA MET A 68 14.59 13.05 9.54
C MET A 68 15.73 13.59 10.40
N ALA A 69 15.72 14.88 10.73
CA ALA A 69 16.80 15.51 11.51
C ALA A 69 16.66 15.32 13.02
N SER A 70 15.45 15.40 13.58
CA SER A 70 15.23 15.40 15.04
C SER A 70 14.86 14.04 15.61
N THR A 71 13.95 13.31 14.95
CA THR A 71 13.46 12.01 15.44
C THR A 71 14.40 10.87 15.04
N HIS A 72 14.73 10.79 13.75
CA HIS A 72 15.57 9.72 13.21
C HIS A 72 17.06 10.07 13.21
N LYS A 73 17.42 11.35 13.33
CA LYS A 73 18.81 11.86 13.40
C LYS A 73 19.71 11.28 12.29
N LEU A 74 19.21 11.28 11.06
CA LEU A 74 19.93 10.73 9.90
C LEU A 74 21.03 11.70 9.44
N ASN A 75 22.24 11.20 9.15
CA ASN A 75 23.24 11.98 8.43
C ASN A 75 22.93 12.05 6.93
N MET A 76 23.69 12.87 6.18
CA MET A 76 23.49 13.08 4.75
C MET A 76 23.59 11.77 3.94
N GLU A 77 24.64 10.98 4.20
CA GLU A 77 24.87 9.69 3.52
C GLU A 77 23.75 8.68 3.78
N ALA A 78 23.26 8.57 5.02
CA ALA A 78 22.16 7.67 5.35
C ALA A 78 20.85 8.09 4.71
N PHE A 79 20.62 9.41 4.58
CA PHE A 79 19.45 9.92 3.87
C PHE A 79 19.53 9.60 2.37
N ASP A 80 20.68 9.82 1.72
CA ASP A 80 20.86 9.52 0.30
C ASP A 80 20.73 8.02 0.01
N TRP A 81 21.30 7.18 0.88
CA TRP A 81 21.12 5.74 0.81
C TRP A 81 19.65 5.34 0.96
N LEU A 82 18.92 5.93 1.92
CA LEU A 82 17.50 5.65 2.15
C LEU A 82 16.65 5.99 0.92
N ILE A 83 16.89 7.15 0.29
CA ILE A 83 16.17 7.56 -0.92
C ILE A 83 16.43 6.56 -2.06
N GLY A 84 17.68 6.14 -2.26
CA GLY A 84 18.04 5.15 -3.27
C GLY A 84 17.42 3.76 -3.01
N GLU A 85 17.36 3.34 -1.75
CA GLU A 85 16.72 2.07 -1.37
C GLU A 85 15.20 2.14 -1.64
N ILE A 86 14.53 3.25 -1.32
CA ILE A 86 13.09 3.41 -1.60
C ILE A 86 12.83 3.33 -3.12
N GLU A 87 13.64 4.03 -3.93
CA GLU A 87 13.55 3.98 -5.40
C GLU A 87 13.69 2.54 -5.91
N THR A 88 14.70 1.82 -5.42
CA THR A 88 14.98 0.43 -5.81
C THR A 88 13.83 -0.50 -5.44
N ARG A 89 13.33 -0.40 -4.21
CA ARG A 89 12.20 -1.22 -3.72
C ARG A 89 10.91 -0.92 -4.45
N PHE A 90 10.67 0.34 -4.78
CA PHE A 90 9.50 0.72 -5.57
C PHE A 90 9.52 0.07 -6.95
N GLN A 91 10.65 0.14 -7.66
CA GLN A 91 10.79 -0.47 -8.98
C GLN A 91 10.61 -2.00 -8.94
N GLN A 92 11.13 -2.66 -7.90
CA GLN A 92 10.93 -4.10 -7.69
C GLN A 92 9.49 -4.48 -7.37
N ALA A 93 8.71 -3.57 -6.77
CA ALA A 93 7.31 -3.81 -6.40
C ALA A 93 6.32 -3.61 -7.56
N ILE A 94 6.79 -3.15 -8.74
CA ILE A 94 5.95 -3.02 -9.92
C ILE A 94 5.58 -4.42 -10.42
N ALA A 95 4.28 -4.65 -10.62
CA ALA A 95 3.75 -5.89 -11.15
C ALA A 95 4.32 -6.18 -12.55
N GLN A 96 4.71 -7.44 -12.78
CA GLN A 96 5.34 -7.82 -14.04
C GLN A 96 4.29 -7.87 -15.16
N PRO A 97 4.56 -7.24 -16.33
CA PRO A 97 3.68 -7.36 -17.48
C PRO A 97 3.53 -8.83 -17.92
N GLY A 98 2.32 -9.23 -18.28
CA GLY A 98 2.04 -10.60 -18.77
C GLY A 98 1.78 -11.63 -17.67
N GLU A 99 1.73 -11.23 -16.40
CA GLU A 99 1.31 -12.11 -15.30
C GLU A 99 -0.17 -12.52 -15.44
N MET A 100 -0.48 -13.79 -15.15
CA MET A 100 -1.83 -14.35 -15.24
C MET A 100 -2.72 -13.92 -14.06
N VAL A 101 -3.00 -12.62 -13.97
CA VAL A 101 -3.73 -12.00 -12.85
C VAL A 101 -5.14 -12.56 -12.66
N GLY A 102 -5.80 -13.03 -13.73
CA GLY A 102 -7.15 -13.58 -13.65
C GLY A 102 -7.22 -14.88 -12.85
N ALA A 103 -6.31 -15.82 -13.11
CA ALA A 103 -6.25 -17.08 -12.38
C ALA A 103 -5.82 -16.86 -10.92
N LEU A 104 -4.82 -16.00 -10.70
CA LEU A 104 -4.35 -15.64 -9.36
C LEU A 104 -5.47 -14.99 -8.53
N ALA A 105 -6.21 -14.05 -9.11
CA ALA A 105 -7.33 -13.38 -8.43
C ALA A 105 -8.46 -14.37 -8.12
N ALA A 106 -8.79 -15.28 -9.05
CA ALA A 106 -9.82 -16.30 -8.84
C ALA A 106 -9.48 -17.22 -7.66
N GLN A 107 -8.24 -17.71 -7.58
CA GLN A 107 -7.76 -18.53 -6.47
C GLN A 107 -7.76 -17.74 -5.15
N SER A 108 -7.24 -16.50 -5.17
CA SER A 108 -7.15 -15.62 -3.99
C SER A 108 -8.52 -15.31 -3.38
N LEU A 109 -9.60 -15.34 -4.18
CA LEU A 109 -10.97 -15.21 -3.69
C LEU A 109 -11.59 -16.56 -3.28
N GLY A 110 -11.31 -17.63 -4.03
CA GLY A 110 -11.91 -18.95 -3.81
C GLY A 110 -11.47 -19.62 -2.50
N GLU A 111 -10.18 -19.58 -2.19
CA GLU A 111 -9.63 -20.17 -0.97
C GLU A 111 -10.28 -19.60 0.32
N PRO A 112 -10.29 -18.28 0.57
CA PRO A 112 -10.94 -17.73 1.76
C PRO A 112 -12.46 -17.92 1.75
N ALA A 113 -13.11 -17.95 0.58
CA ALA A 113 -14.55 -18.18 0.50
C ALA A 113 -14.96 -19.53 1.10
N THR A 114 -14.17 -20.58 0.87
CA THR A 114 -14.44 -21.89 1.48
C THR A 114 -14.28 -21.85 3.01
N GLN A 115 -13.25 -21.16 3.51
CA GLN A 115 -13.03 -20.97 4.95
C GLN A 115 -14.14 -20.18 5.63
N MET A 116 -14.69 -19.16 4.96
CA MET A 116 -15.78 -18.36 5.50
C MET A 116 -17.05 -19.17 5.77
N THR A 117 -17.29 -20.26 5.05
CA THR A 117 -18.51 -21.07 5.21
C THR A 117 -18.62 -21.74 6.57
N LEU A 118 -17.47 -22.04 7.21
CA LEU A 118 -17.43 -22.66 8.53
C LEU A 118 -17.57 -21.66 9.69
N ASN A 119 -17.31 -20.37 9.44
CA ASN A 119 -17.28 -19.32 10.48
C ASN A 119 -18.59 -18.53 10.64
N THR A 120 -19.63 -18.80 9.85
CA THR A 120 -20.84 -17.95 9.75
C THR A 120 -21.95 -18.24 10.76
N PHE A 121 -21.83 -19.29 11.57
CA PHE A 121 -22.88 -19.68 12.52
C PHE A 121 -22.76 -19.05 13.92
N HIS A 122 -21.67 -18.33 14.21
CA HIS A 122 -21.41 -17.77 15.54
C HIS A 122 -20.99 -16.30 15.52
N TYR A 123 -21.64 -15.45 14.71
CA TYR A 123 -21.63 -14.01 15.01
C TYR A 123 -22.59 -13.73 16.18
N ALA A 124 -22.22 -14.22 17.37
CA ALA A 124 -22.98 -14.04 18.59
C ALA A 124 -23.00 -12.54 18.96
N GLY A 125 -24.16 -11.90 18.89
CA GLY A 125 -24.36 -10.54 19.41
C GLY A 125 -25.12 -9.56 18.52
N VAL A 126 -25.48 -9.89 17.28
CA VAL A 126 -26.36 -9.03 16.46
C VAL A 126 -27.77 -9.63 16.42
N SER A 127 -28.67 -9.03 17.17
CA SER A 127 -30.05 -9.48 17.34
C SER A 127 -30.83 -9.49 16.01
N ALA A 128 -31.47 -10.63 15.73
CA ALA A 128 -32.66 -10.80 14.89
C ALA A 128 -32.57 -10.88 13.35
N LYS A 129 -31.41 -11.06 12.69
CA LYS A 129 -31.40 -11.42 11.26
C LYS A 129 -30.38 -12.52 10.94
N ASN A 130 -30.88 -13.72 10.63
CA ASN A 130 -30.11 -14.76 9.94
C ASN A 130 -29.78 -14.27 8.53
N VAL A 131 -28.76 -13.44 8.37
CA VAL A 131 -28.30 -12.98 7.04
C VAL A 131 -27.59 -14.15 6.36
N THR A 132 -27.83 -14.34 5.06
CA THR A 132 -27.08 -15.31 4.26
C THR A 132 -25.63 -14.83 4.18
N LEU A 133 -24.70 -15.63 4.71
CA LEU A 133 -23.26 -15.36 4.73
C LEU A 133 -22.48 -16.51 4.06
N GLY A 134 -21.17 -16.33 3.87
CA GLY A 134 -20.29 -17.36 3.32
C GLY A 134 -20.54 -17.70 1.85
N VAL A 135 -20.28 -18.94 1.45
CA VAL A 135 -20.47 -19.42 0.06
C VAL A 135 -21.89 -19.21 -0.48
N PRO A 136 -22.98 -19.47 0.28
CA PRO A 136 -24.34 -19.18 -0.20
C PRO A 136 -24.53 -17.73 -0.66
N ARG A 137 -23.96 -16.76 0.07
CA ARG A 137 -24.04 -15.34 -0.30
C ARG A 137 -23.17 -15.01 -1.50
N LEU A 138 -21.96 -15.58 -1.55
CA LEU A 138 -21.05 -15.41 -2.67
C LEU A 138 -21.70 -15.91 -3.98
N LYS A 139 -22.38 -17.06 -3.95
CA LYS A 139 -23.11 -17.62 -5.10
C LYS A 139 -24.23 -16.70 -5.57
N GLU A 140 -24.97 -16.06 -4.67
CA GLU A 140 -26.01 -15.09 -5.02
C GLU A 140 -25.43 -13.85 -5.70
N ILE A 141 -24.31 -13.32 -5.19
CA ILE A 141 -23.65 -12.12 -5.72
C ILE A 141 -23.05 -12.39 -7.10
N ILE A 142 -22.29 -13.48 -7.26
CA ILE A 142 -21.63 -13.82 -8.53
C ILE A 142 -22.66 -14.08 -9.64
N ASN A 143 -23.75 -14.79 -9.33
CA ASN A 143 -24.79 -15.09 -10.31
C ASN A 143 -25.80 -13.94 -10.52
N VAL A 144 -25.68 -12.84 -9.77
CA VAL A 144 -26.62 -11.71 -9.80
C VAL A 144 -28.07 -12.21 -9.64
N SER A 145 -28.30 -13.01 -8.58
CA SER A 145 -29.60 -13.66 -8.36
C SER A 145 -30.71 -12.61 -8.17
N LYS A 146 -31.80 -12.74 -8.94
CA LYS A 146 -32.99 -11.87 -8.81
C LYS A 146 -33.74 -12.07 -7.50
N GLN A 147 -33.71 -13.29 -6.95
CA GLN A 147 -34.35 -13.63 -5.68
C GLN A 147 -33.26 -13.90 -4.63
N LEU A 148 -33.15 -13.01 -3.66
CA LEU A 148 -32.20 -13.13 -2.55
C LEU A 148 -32.86 -13.88 -1.40
N LYS A 149 -32.14 -14.77 -0.72
CA LYS A 149 -32.69 -15.52 0.42
C LYS A 149 -32.99 -14.62 1.63
N THR A 150 -32.19 -13.58 1.85
CA THR A 150 -32.29 -12.68 3.02
C THR A 150 -32.13 -11.22 2.59
N PRO A 151 -33.13 -10.63 1.90
CA PRO A 151 -33.06 -9.23 1.49
C PRO A 151 -33.05 -8.32 2.72
N SER A 152 -32.19 -7.31 2.72
CA SER A 152 -32.10 -6.30 3.78
C SER A 152 -31.89 -4.90 3.19
N LEU A 153 -32.36 -3.90 3.91
CA LEU A 153 -32.19 -2.48 3.62
C LEU A 153 -31.82 -1.77 4.93
N THR A 154 -30.80 -0.93 4.89
CA THR A 154 -30.42 -0.05 6.00
C THR A 154 -30.82 1.37 5.65
N VAL A 155 -31.66 1.99 6.50
CA VAL A 155 -32.10 3.38 6.37
C VAL A 155 -31.44 4.17 7.51
N PHE A 156 -30.80 5.30 7.19
CA PHE A 156 -30.08 6.18 8.11
C PHE A 156 -30.85 7.48 8.34
#